data_AF-A0A3A0C1Y3-F1
#
_entry.id   AF-A0A3A0C1Y3-F1
#
_cell.length_a   1.000
_cell.length_b   1.000
_cell.length_c   1.000
_cell.angle_alpha   90.00
_cell.angle_beta   90.00
_cell.angle_gamma   90.00
#
_symmetry.space_group_name_H-M   'P 1'
#
loop_
_entity.id
_entity.type
_entity.pdbx_description
1 polymer ?
#
loop_
_entity_poly.entity_id
_entity_poly.type
_entity_poly.pdbx_seq_one_letter_code
_entity_poly.pdbx_strand_id
1 'polypeptide(L)'
;MISREADFQRRILDYLVRHPDAKDTHEGVLTWWIGQSSRGEQDERDAVAALDQLVARGWLMKRRTATQPLYSLNRAHLEAIRTYLEQDQRTK
;
A
#
# COMPACT_ATOMS: atom_id res chain seq x y z
N MET A 1 -9.05 17.82 2.65
CA MET A 1 -9.04 17.07 1.37
C MET A 1 -7.97 16.00 1.54
N ILE A 2 -8.35 14.72 1.70
CA ILE A 2 -7.36 13.64 1.81
C ILE A 2 -6.71 13.50 0.42
N SER A 3 -5.37 13.54 0.33
CA SER A 3 -4.70 13.33 -0.96
C SER A 3 -4.94 11.90 -1.45
N ARG A 4 -4.99 11.70 -2.76
CA ARG A 4 -5.23 10.38 -3.36
C ARG A 4 -4.17 9.35 -2.94
N GLU A 5 -2.94 9.82 -2.78
CA GLU A 5 -1.83 9.05 -2.21
C GLU A 5 -2.15 8.51 -0.81
N ALA A 6 -2.72 9.33 0.08
CA ALA A 6 -3.07 8.91 1.43
C ALA A 6 -4.22 7.90 1.44
N ASP A 7 -5.21 8.03 0.54
CA ASP A 7 -6.25 7.01 0.33
C ASP A 7 -5.64 5.67 -0.12
N PHE A 8 -4.68 5.72 -1.05
CA PHE A 8 -4.00 4.52 -1.54
C PHE A 8 -3.12 3.87 -0.47
N GLN A 9 -2.38 4.65 0.31
CA GLN A 9 -1.63 4.12 1.45
C GLN A 9 -2.57 3.34 2.39
N ARG A 10 -3.72 3.93 2.72
CA ARG A 10 -4.71 3.30 3.59
C ARG A 10 -5.25 2.00 3.00
N ARG A 11 -5.65 1.99 1.73
CA ARG A 11 -6.19 0.79 1.05
C ARG A 11 -5.15 -0.33 0.97
N ILE A 12 -3.90 0.01 0.63
CA ILE A 12 -2.78 -0.95 0.60
C ILE A 12 -2.58 -1.57 1.99
N LEU A 13 -2.46 -0.73 3.02
CA LEU A 13 -2.20 -1.21 4.38
C LEU A 13 -3.36 -2.04 4.93
N ASP A 14 -4.60 -1.60 4.71
CA ASP A 14 -5.81 -2.32 5.12
C ASP A 14 -5.90 -3.70 4.45
N TYR A 15 -5.60 -3.78 3.15
CA TYR A 15 -5.51 -5.06 2.45
C TYR A 15 -4.43 -5.97 3.07
N LEU A 16 -3.22 -5.44 3.30
CA LEU A 16 -2.09 -6.23 3.81
C LEU A 16 -2.25 -6.64 5.27
N VAL A 17 -2.98 -5.88 6.08
CA VAL A 17 -3.33 -6.27 7.46
C VAL A 17 -4.28 -7.48 7.46
N ARG A 18 -5.19 -7.54 6.47
CA ARG A 18 -6.10 -8.68 6.25
C ARG A 18 -5.41 -9.86 5.56
N HIS A 19 -4.38 -9.60 4.76
CA HIS A 19 -3.62 -10.59 4.00
C HIS A 19 -2.09 -10.41 4.17
N PRO A 20 -1.51 -10.68 5.35
CA PRO A 20 -0.11 -10.37 5.67
C PRO A 20 0.94 -11.22 4.95
N ASP A 21 0.50 -12.26 4.22
CA ASP A 21 1.34 -13.08 3.34
C ASP A 21 1.36 -12.57 1.90
N ALA A 22 0.49 -11.62 1.55
CA ALA A 22 0.37 -11.12 0.19
C ALA A 22 1.66 -10.41 -0.26
N LYS A 23 2.02 -10.67 -1.51
CA LYS A 23 3.15 -10.06 -2.21
C LYS A 23 2.73 -9.88 -3.65
N ASP A 24 2.98 -8.71 -4.21
CA ASP A 24 2.54 -8.45 -5.57
C ASP A 24 3.41 -7.41 -6.27
N THR A 25 3.30 -7.36 -7.59
CA THR A 25 3.87 -6.29 -8.39
C THR A 25 3.05 -5.02 -8.25
N HIS A 26 3.59 -3.90 -8.72
CA HIS A 26 2.85 -2.65 -8.82
C HIS A 26 1.47 -2.81 -9.52
N GLU A 27 1.41 -3.55 -10.62
CA GLU A 27 0.17 -3.82 -11.36
C GLU A 27 -0.84 -4.62 -10.52
N GLY A 28 -0.36 -5.62 -9.79
CA GLY A 28 -1.20 -6.39 -8.88
C GLY A 28 -1.65 -5.59 -7.66
N VAL A 29 -0.84 -4.67 -7.14
CA VAL A 29 -1.27 -3.72 -6.09
C VAL A 29 -2.46 -2.89 -6.54
N LEU A 30 -2.41 -2.31 -7.75
CA LEU A 30 -3.51 -1.55 -8.33
C LEU A 30 -4.77 -2.41 -8.49
N THR A 31 -4.60 -3.63 -8.98
CA THR A 31 -5.72 -4.53 -9.32
C THR A 31 -6.38 -5.12 -8.07
N TRP A 32 -5.59 -5.61 -7.12
CA TRP A 32 -6.06 -6.45 -6.02
C TRP A 32 -6.10 -5.75 -4.68
N TRP A 33 -5.12 -4.89 -4.37
CA TRP A 33 -5.01 -4.29 -3.04
C TRP A 33 -5.79 -2.99 -2.96
N ILE A 34 -5.63 -2.15 -3.98
CA ILE A 34 -6.36 -0.90 -4.12
C ILE A 34 -7.75 -1.23 -4.67
N GLY A 35 -7.83 -1.81 -5.87
CA GLY A 35 -9.08 -2.25 -6.52
C GLY A 35 -9.39 -1.48 -7.82
N GLN A 36 -10.25 -2.08 -8.67
CA GLN A 36 -10.45 -1.76 -10.10
C GLN A 36 -10.81 -0.32 -10.52
N SER A 37 -11.02 0.59 -9.56
CA SER A 37 -11.37 2.00 -9.83
C SER A 37 -10.16 2.86 -10.24
N SER A 38 -8.93 2.37 -10.04
CA SER A 38 -7.69 3.06 -10.40
C SER A 38 -7.31 2.74 -11.85
N ARG A 39 -7.72 3.57 -12.81
CA ARG A 39 -7.53 3.30 -14.26
C ARG A 39 -6.86 4.43 -15.05
N GLY A 40 -6.39 5.49 -14.40
CA GLY A 40 -5.71 6.61 -15.05
C GLY A 40 -4.20 6.66 -14.76
N GLU A 41 -3.45 7.33 -15.64
CA GLU A 41 -2.01 7.57 -15.42
C GLU A 41 -1.73 8.32 -14.11
N GLN A 42 -2.63 9.21 -13.70
CA GLN A 42 -2.53 9.88 -12.40
C GLN A 42 -2.73 8.93 -11.22
N ASP A 43 -3.66 7.96 -11.33
CA ASP A 43 -3.84 6.92 -10.31
C ASP A 43 -2.58 6.07 -10.16
N GLU A 44 -1.96 5.73 -11.28
CA GLU A 44 -0.73 4.96 -11.29
C GLU A 44 0.40 5.72 -10.59
N ARG A 45 0.59 7.01 -10.93
CA ARG A 45 1.59 7.87 -10.27
C ARG A 45 1.34 8.00 -8.78
N ASP A 46 0.09 8.24 -8.37
CA ASP A 46 -0.28 8.36 -6.95
C ASP A 46 -0.08 7.04 -6.19
N ALA A 47 -0.34 5.89 -6.84
CA ALA A 47 -0.11 4.56 -6.26
C ALA A 47 1.38 4.24 -6.10
N VAL A 48 2.20 4.58 -7.09
CA VAL A 48 3.66 4.46 -7.01
C VAL A 48 4.20 5.33 -5.89
N ALA A 49 3.76 6.59 -5.79
CA ALA A 49 4.14 7.50 -4.72
C ALA A 49 3.73 6.95 -3.34
N ALA A 50 2.52 6.40 -3.21
CA ALA A 50 2.06 5.74 -1.99
C ALA A 50 2.95 4.55 -1.61
N LEU A 51 3.27 3.66 -2.55
CA LEU A 51 4.14 2.51 -2.31
C LEU A 51 5.54 2.94 -1.88
N ASP A 52 6.15 3.90 -2.57
CA ASP A 52 7.51 4.35 -2.26
C ASP A 52 7.57 5.05 -0.89
N GLN A 53 6.53 5.81 -0.50
CA GLN A 53 6.44 6.37 0.87
C GLN A 53 6.31 5.28 1.94
N LEU A 54 5.50 4.25 1.71
CA LEU A 54 5.35 3.14 2.67
C LEU A 54 6.64 2.28 2.77
N VAL A 55 7.38 2.14 1.67
CA VAL A 55 8.70 1.52 1.66
C VAL A 55 9.72 2.39 2.42
N ALA A 56 9.72 3.70 2.19
CA ALA A 56 10.61 4.64 2.90
C ALA A 56 10.34 4.68 4.41
N ARG A 57 9.07 4.52 4.83
CA ARG A 57 8.67 4.33 6.23
C ARG A 57 9.05 2.96 6.81
N GLY A 58 9.50 2.02 5.99
CA GLY A 58 9.83 0.65 6.39
C GLY A 58 8.61 -0.26 6.61
N TRP A 59 7.40 0.20 6.32
CA TRP A 59 6.16 -0.57 6.51
C TRP A 59 5.93 -1.59 5.38
N LEU A 60 6.46 -1.31 4.19
CA LEU A 60 6.55 -2.27 3.10
C LEU A 60 8.01 -2.62 2.80
N MET A 61 8.20 -3.85 2.32
CA MET A 61 9.45 -4.29 1.72
C MET A 61 9.32 -4.28 0.20
N LYS A 62 10.28 -3.68 -0.50
CA LYS A 62 10.41 -3.70 -1.96
C LYS A 62 11.56 -4.63 -2.34
N ARG A 63 11.25 -5.78 -2.92
CA ARG A 63 12.24 -6.75 -3.41
C ARG A 63 12.38 -6.63 -4.92
N ARG A 64 13.59 -6.36 -5.41
CA ARG A 64 13.88 -6.42 -6.85
C ARG A 64 13.80 -7.87 -7.33
N THR A 65 13.17 -8.08 -8.48
CA THR A 65 13.16 -9.36 -9.21
C THR A 65 13.69 -9.13 -10.63
N ALA A 66 13.78 -10.19 -11.43
CA ALA A 66 14.22 -10.10 -12.82
C ALA A 66 13.24 -9.31 -13.71
N THR A 67 11.96 -9.22 -13.34
CA THR A 67 10.91 -8.59 -14.15
C THR A 67 10.41 -7.31 -13.51
N GLN A 68 9.75 -7.40 -12.36
CA GLN A 68 9.14 -6.28 -11.66
C GLN A 68 9.41 -6.35 -10.16
N PRO A 69 9.57 -5.21 -9.46
CA PRO A 69 9.69 -5.23 -8.01
C PRO A 69 8.43 -5.82 -7.37
N LEU A 70 8.63 -6.67 -6.38
CA LEU A 70 7.56 -7.19 -5.53
C LEU A 70 7.49 -6.37 -4.24
N TYR A 71 6.28 -5.94 -3.91
CA TYR A 71 5.93 -5.26 -2.68
C TYR A 71 5.32 -6.27 -1.72
N SER A 72 5.61 -6.13 -0.43
CA SER A 72 5.08 -7.00 0.61
C SER A 72 5.07 -6.28 1.94
N LEU A 73 4.22 -6.73 2.86
CA LEU A 73 4.18 -6.20 4.23
C LEU A 73 5.50 -6.46 4.96
N ASN A 74 6.06 -5.44 5.61
CA ASN A 74 7.07 -5.66 6.64
C ASN A 74 6.37 -6.05 7.96
N ARG A 75 6.34 -7.36 8.25
CA ARG A 75 5.63 -7.90 9.42
C ARG A 75 6.10 -7.34 10.76
N ALA A 76 7.35 -6.86 10.84
CA ALA A 76 7.87 -6.22 12.04
C ALA A 76 7.08 -4.96 12.44
N HIS A 77 6.35 -4.36 11.50
CA HIS A 77 5.56 -3.14 11.71
C HIS A 77 4.05 -3.39 11.73
N LEU A 78 3.58 -4.65 11.73
CA LEU A 78 2.15 -4.96 11.63
C LEU A 78 1.31 -4.27 12.73
N GLU A 79 1.77 -4.32 13.97
CA GLU A 79 1.05 -3.67 15.08
C GLU A 79 1.01 -2.14 14.93
N ALA A 80 2.12 -1.52 14.52
CA ALA A 80 2.16 -0.08 14.25
C ALA A 80 1.20 0.33 13.12
N ILE A 81 1.10 -0.51 12.08
CA ILE A 81 0.18 -0.31 10.96
C ILE A 81 -1.28 -0.44 11.42
N ARG A 82 -1.61 -1.42 12.28
CA ARG A 82 -2.95 -1.56 12.86
C ARG A 82 -3.35 -0.31 13.64
N THR A 83 -2.49 0.15 14.54
CA THR A 83 -2.73 1.38 15.32
C THR A 83 -2.93 2.59 14.41
N TYR A 84 -2.13 2.75 13.36
CA TYR A 84 -2.29 3.83 12.40
C TYR A 84 -3.66 3.81 11.70
N LEU A 85 -4.10 2.63 11.25
CA LEU A 85 -5.40 2.46 10.59
C LEU A 85 -6.58 2.72 11.54
N GLU A 86 -6.44 2.38 12.83
CA GLU A 86 -7.46 2.63 13.87
C GLU A 86 -7.57 4.12 14.23
N GLN A 87 -6.43 4.80 14.36
CA GLN A 87 -6.40 6.24 14.64
C GLN A 87 -7.06 7.05 13.52
N ASP A 88 -6.77 6.69 12.27
CA ASP A 88 -7.36 7.34 11.09
C ASP A 88 -8.90 7.18 11.04
N GLN A 89 -9.43 6.04 11.47
CA GLN A 89 -10.88 5.80 11.56
C GLN A 89 -11.58 6.63 12.63
N ARG A 90 -10.88 6.98 13.70
CA ARG A 90 -11.42 7.74 14.84
C ARG A 90 -11.46 9.26 14.60
N THR A 91 -10.73 9.72 13.58
CA THR A 91 -10.70 11.12 13.12
C THR A 91 -11.68 11.46 12.00
N LYS A 92 -12.49 10.49 11.53
CA LYS A 92 -13.63 10.72 10.64
C LYS A 92 -14.93 10.91 11.43
#